data_AF-A0A0V8M5Q3-F1
#
_entry.id   AF-A0A0V8M5Q3-F1
#
_cell.length_a   1.000
_cell.length_b   1.000
_cell.length_c   1.000
_cell.angle_alpha   90.00
_cell.angle_beta   90.00
_cell.angle_gamma   90.00
#
_symmetry.space_group_name_H-M   'P 1'
#
loop_
_entity.id
_entity.type
_entity.pdbx_description
1 polymer ?
#
loop_
_entity_poly.entity_id
_entity_poly.type
_entity_poly.pdbx_seq_one_letter_code
_entity_poly.pdbx_strand_id
1 'polypeptide(L)'
;MLKIVKNLNSDSIDDPKLTDWLDEQFQVNLLEESDYQRNLLSIQSADWGSRFLQNTPESLADSFFYISKHTTNFGYQNYTGRICQKYIWPLFFKKFPLGKILLVKISDNWWGKNWQNEEFLNKDMGLNVTNETSQGFSGLLTQNFPFTALDFIASGAYPLTLFTSEHTVSDLIMIYIPDKAFKHSQMSAGNTLYQNILWRLHHIYDDQWTFDSSRGHKSSANDEILNPLKLHGYFEWTINLLDHRMKDLLEINDTFKQIQIGMTINRAMCDALLSITSELPYISKTFFFSCLDKLANFSLLIGYTKTEPQFWKDYFEPNFLDQIKKGLKMSTNPMSDHINWIIEQSIDNLRVDGISGQDLKDLRNSCHGYYLNNKTTLRLFKKTGELNNDITLVLLPFILYFLTREWRFTNK
;
A
#
# COMPACT_ATOMS: atom_id res chain seq x y z
N MET A 1 -3.80 0.10 17.21
CA MET A 1 -4.24 -0.80 16.13
C MET A 1 -3.09 -1.12 15.20
N LEU A 2 -2.43 -0.12 14.60
CA LEU A 2 -1.15 -0.27 13.91
C LEU A 2 -0.16 0.69 14.57
N LYS A 3 0.92 0.20 15.17
CA LYS A 3 1.81 1.07 15.97
C LYS A 3 3.27 0.87 15.62
N ILE A 4 3.98 1.97 15.42
CA ILE A 4 5.44 1.95 15.36
C ILE A 4 5.96 1.63 16.76
N VAL A 5 6.56 0.46 16.91
CA VAL A 5 7.11 -0.03 18.19
C VAL A 5 8.60 0.24 18.31
N LYS A 6 9.32 0.31 17.18
CA LYS A 6 10.72 0.74 17.10
C LYS A 6 10.98 1.48 15.80
N ASN A 7 11.89 2.45 15.85
CA ASN A 7 12.50 3.08 14.68
C ASN A 7 14.01 2.87 14.79
N LEU A 8 14.57 2.08 13.89
CA LEU A 8 15.96 1.63 13.94
C LEU A 8 16.82 2.38 12.93
N ASN A 9 18.01 2.77 13.37
CA ASN A 9 19.12 3.24 12.55
C ASN A 9 20.33 2.30 12.70
N SER A 10 21.44 2.61 12.01
CA SER A 10 22.67 1.81 12.06
C SER A 10 23.16 1.54 13.48
N ASP A 11 23.02 2.52 14.37
CA ASP A 11 23.56 2.45 15.73
C ASP A 11 22.64 1.65 16.66
N SER A 12 21.38 1.46 16.26
CA SER A 12 20.36 0.77 17.06
C SER A 12 20.48 -0.75 17.00
N ILE A 13 21.08 -1.30 15.93
CA ILE A 13 21.01 -2.75 15.67
C ILE A 13 21.89 -3.58 16.60
N ASP A 14 22.91 -2.97 17.20
CA ASP A 14 23.82 -3.63 18.14
C ASP A 14 23.38 -3.49 19.61
N ASP A 15 22.23 -2.85 19.89
CA ASP A 15 21.70 -2.69 21.24
C ASP A 15 21.22 -4.05 21.81
N PRO A 16 21.79 -4.55 22.92
CA PRO A 16 21.32 -5.77 23.57
C PRO A 16 19.83 -5.73 23.93
N LYS A 17 19.29 -4.55 24.27
CA LYS A 17 17.86 -4.39 24.59
C LYS A 17 16.96 -4.62 23.37
N LEU A 18 17.48 -4.40 22.17
CA LEU A 18 16.75 -4.72 20.94
C LEU A 18 16.68 -6.24 20.75
N THR A 19 17.77 -6.95 21.02
CA THR A 19 17.79 -8.43 20.96
C THR A 19 16.80 -9.03 21.94
N ASP A 20 16.84 -8.61 23.21
CA ASP A 20 15.92 -9.11 24.24
C ASP A 20 14.47 -8.87 23.84
N TRP A 21 14.16 -7.67 23.35
CA TRP A 21 12.82 -7.33 22.89
C TRP A 21 12.38 -8.15 21.66
N LEU A 22 13.27 -8.39 20.69
CA LEU A 22 12.98 -9.24 19.54
C LEU A 22 12.74 -10.69 19.98
N ASP A 23 13.49 -11.19 20.94
CA ASP A 23 13.28 -12.51 21.51
C ASP A 23 11.91 -12.60 22.20
N GLU A 24 11.48 -11.57 22.94
CA GLU A 24 10.11 -11.50 23.49
C GLU A 24 9.02 -11.51 22.39
N GLN A 25 9.25 -10.85 21.25
CA GLN A 25 8.26 -10.82 20.18
C GLN A 25 8.21 -12.11 19.36
N PHE A 26 9.36 -12.73 19.08
CA PHE A 26 9.49 -13.83 18.12
C PHE A 26 9.70 -15.20 18.76
N GLN A 27 10.16 -15.26 20.01
CA GLN A 27 10.75 -16.47 20.59
C GLN A 27 10.00 -16.98 21.81
N VAL A 28 8.72 -16.65 21.95
CA VAL A 28 7.88 -17.05 23.11
C VAL A 28 7.91 -18.58 23.35
N ASN A 29 8.05 -19.40 22.30
CA ASN A 29 8.07 -20.87 22.38
C ASN A 29 9.46 -21.52 22.31
N LEU A 30 10.53 -20.74 22.09
CA LEU A 30 11.92 -21.28 21.99
C LEU A 30 12.53 -21.65 23.35
N LEU A 31 11.94 -21.16 24.44
CA LEU A 31 12.33 -21.51 25.80
C LEU A 31 12.10 -23.00 26.12
N GLU A 32 11.28 -23.69 25.32
CA GLU A 32 10.98 -25.12 25.45
C GLU A 32 11.93 -26.04 24.64
N GLU A 33 12.85 -25.49 23.83
CA GLU A 33 13.78 -26.29 23.03
C GLU A 33 14.99 -26.78 23.82
N SER A 34 15.40 -28.02 23.57
CA SER A 34 16.62 -28.60 24.15
C SER A 34 17.88 -27.84 23.72
N ASP A 35 18.93 -27.83 24.55
CA ASP A 35 20.23 -27.22 24.23
C ASP A 35 20.83 -27.71 22.90
N TYR A 36 20.59 -28.99 22.57
CA TYR A 36 21.01 -29.58 21.31
C TYR A 36 20.33 -28.93 20.10
N GLN A 37 19.00 -28.72 20.15
CA GLN A 37 18.25 -28.06 19.07
C GLN A 37 18.68 -26.61 18.90
N ARG A 38 18.85 -25.87 20.00
CA ARG A 38 19.34 -24.48 19.96
C ARG A 38 20.71 -24.36 19.30
N ASN A 39 21.63 -25.28 19.61
CA ASN A 39 22.95 -25.33 18.98
C ASN A 39 22.89 -25.65 17.48
N LEU A 40 22.07 -26.62 17.09
CA LEU A 40 21.88 -26.97 15.68
C LEU A 40 21.31 -25.80 14.86
N LEU A 41 20.30 -25.11 15.40
CA LEU A 41 19.67 -23.96 14.75
C LEU A 41 20.61 -22.76 14.64
N SER A 42 21.47 -22.55 15.64
CA SER A 42 22.55 -21.54 15.57
C SER A 42 23.52 -21.81 14.42
N ILE A 43 23.95 -23.06 14.22
CA ILE A 43 24.82 -23.45 13.11
C ILE A 43 24.12 -23.24 11.77
N GLN A 44 22.86 -23.68 11.63
CA GLN A 44 22.08 -23.50 10.41
C GLN A 44 21.84 -22.02 10.08
N SER A 45 21.57 -21.20 11.10
CA SER A 45 21.43 -19.75 10.98
C SER A 45 22.72 -19.10 10.49
N ALA A 46 23.88 -19.55 10.98
CA ALA A 46 25.18 -19.06 10.53
C ALA A 46 25.50 -19.44 9.08
N ASP A 47 25.26 -20.69 8.70
CA ASP A 47 25.43 -21.14 7.32
C ASP A 47 24.49 -20.39 6.35
N TRP A 48 23.21 -20.23 6.74
CA TRP A 48 22.25 -19.44 5.98
C TRP A 48 22.71 -17.99 5.82
N GLY A 49 23.14 -17.34 6.92
CA GLY A 49 23.61 -15.96 6.91
C GLY A 49 24.84 -15.77 6.01
N SER A 50 25.78 -16.71 6.05
CA SER A 50 26.94 -16.71 5.16
C SER A 50 26.53 -16.80 3.69
N ARG A 51 25.63 -17.74 3.34
CA ARG A 51 25.11 -17.88 1.98
C ARG A 51 24.33 -16.65 1.51
N PHE A 52 23.54 -16.04 2.39
CA PHE A 52 22.83 -14.79 2.10
C PHE A 52 23.82 -13.66 1.75
N LEU A 53 24.85 -13.44 2.56
CA LEU A 53 25.84 -12.40 2.32
C LEU A 53 26.64 -12.65 1.04
N GLN A 54 27.02 -13.90 0.76
CA GLN A 54 27.77 -14.27 -0.44
C GLN A 54 26.97 -14.06 -1.74
N ASN A 55 25.67 -14.31 -1.70
CA ASN A 55 24.80 -14.20 -2.87
C ASN A 55 24.11 -12.83 -3.01
N THR A 56 24.40 -11.88 -2.11
CA THR A 56 23.82 -10.54 -2.18
C THR A 56 24.35 -9.81 -3.43
N PRO A 57 23.46 -9.26 -4.29
CA PRO A 57 23.87 -8.48 -5.45
C PRO A 57 24.77 -7.28 -5.12
N GLU A 58 25.56 -6.82 -6.09
CA GLU A 58 26.35 -5.60 -5.92
C GLU A 58 25.50 -4.33 -6.08
N SER A 59 24.65 -4.31 -7.10
CA SER A 59 23.69 -3.25 -7.40
C SER A 59 22.85 -2.90 -6.17
N LEU A 60 22.77 -1.61 -5.83
CA LEU A 60 22.03 -1.16 -4.64
C LEU A 60 20.53 -1.48 -4.74
N ALA A 61 19.95 -1.33 -5.92
CA ALA A 61 18.54 -1.64 -6.16
C ALA A 61 18.27 -3.14 -5.98
N ASP A 62 19.06 -3.99 -6.64
CA ASP A 62 18.90 -5.45 -6.54
C ASP A 62 19.21 -5.96 -5.13
N SER A 63 20.17 -5.33 -4.44
CA SER A 63 20.48 -5.62 -3.03
C SER A 63 19.28 -5.35 -2.13
N PHE A 64 18.60 -4.22 -2.32
CA PHE A 64 17.44 -3.86 -1.50
C PHE A 64 16.30 -4.88 -1.66
N PHE A 65 16.01 -5.28 -2.89
CA PHE A 65 15.03 -6.34 -3.16
C PHE A 65 15.47 -7.69 -2.58
N TYR A 66 16.74 -8.04 -2.70
CA TYR A 66 17.29 -9.27 -2.15
C TYR A 66 17.15 -9.30 -0.62
N ILE A 67 17.49 -8.19 0.05
CA ILE A 67 17.32 -7.99 1.50
C ILE A 67 15.85 -8.20 1.91
N SER A 68 14.94 -7.52 1.22
CA SER A 68 13.49 -7.63 1.42
C SER A 68 13.04 -9.09 1.35
N LYS A 69 13.25 -9.72 0.18
CA LYS A 69 12.78 -11.07 -0.12
C LYS A 69 13.27 -12.09 0.90
N HIS A 70 14.46 -11.91 1.45
CA HIS A 70 15.09 -12.86 2.35
C HIS A 70 14.86 -12.59 3.85
N THR A 71 14.16 -11.50 4.20
CA THR A 71 13.89 -11.12 5.60
C THR A 71 13.20 -12.22 6.40
N THR A 72 12.26 -12.95 5.78
CA THR A 72 11.43 -13.98 6.43
C THR A 72 11.67 -15.39 5.88
N ASN A 73 12.68 -15.57 5.01
CA ASN A 73 12.92 -16.83 4.29
C ASN A 73 13.69 -17.90 5.09
N PHE A 74 14.10 -17.61 6.32
CA PHE A 74 14.69 -18.65 7.16
C PHE A 74 13.60 -19.60 7.64
N GLY A 75 13.82 -20.90 7.50
CA GLY A 75 12.81 -21.94 7.74
C GLY A 75 12.24 -22.02 9.16
N TYR A 76 12.85 -21.32 10.11
CA TYR A 76 12.38 -21.19 11.50
C TYR A 76 12.02 -19.74 11.80
N GLN A 77 10.71 -19.43 11.76
CA GLN A 77 10.20 -18.07 11.88
C GLN A 77 10.57 -17.38 13.20
N ASN A 78 10.74 -18.14 14.28
CA ASN A 78 11.16 -17.60 15.57
C ASN A 78 12.62 -17.06 15.54
N TYR A 79 13.42 -17.46 14.56
CA TYR A 79 14.80 -16.96 14.36
C TYR A 79 14.86 -15.74 13.45
N THR A 80 13.75 -15.30 12.86
CA THR A 80 13.72 -14.14 11.95
C THR A 80 14.33 -12.89 12.59
N GLY A 81 13.99 -12.57 13.85
CA GLY A 81 14.58 -11.42 14.55
C GLY A 81 16.11 -11.48 14.65
N ARG A 82 16.66 -12.64 15.02
CA ARG A 82 18.11 -12.85 15.16
C ARG A 82 18.84 -12.86 13.82
N ILE A 83 18.25 -13.50 12.80
CA ILE A 83 18.77 -13.47 11.43
C ILE A 83 18.82 -12.03 10.92
N CYS A 84 17.75 -11.27 11.16
CA CYS A 84 17.65 -9.87 10.77
C CYS A 84 18.75 -9.04 11.43
N GLN A 85 18.84 -9.09 12.76
CA GLN A 85 19.81 -8.31 13.53
C GLN A 85 21.25 -8.67 13.18
N LYS A 86 21.55 -9.94 12.93
CA LYS A 86 22.93 -10.41 12.73
C LYS A 86 23.43 -10.30 11.29
N TYR A 87 22.56 -10.44 10.29
CA TYR A 87 22.99 -10.53 8.88
C TYR A 87 22.29 -9.50 7.98
N ILE A 88 20.97 -9.40 8.07
CA ILE A 88 20.18 -8.62 7.10
C ILE A 88 20.27 -7.12 7.37
N TRP A 89 20.03 -6.68 8.60
CA TRP A 89 20.08 -5.26 8.97
C TRP A 89 21.49 -4.68 8.87
N PRO A 90 22.57 -5.37 9.32
CA PRO A 90 23.92 -4.88 9.08
C PRO A 90 24.23 -4.69 7.60
N LEU A 91 23.80 -5.62 6.73
CA LEU A 91 23.95 -5.48 5.29
C LEU A 91 23.12 -4.31 4.74
N PHE A 92 21.88 -4.14 5.20
CA PHE A 92 21.05 -3.00 4.85
C PHE A 92 21.75 -1.68 5.18
N PHE A 93 22.20 -1.49 6.42
CA PHE A 93 22.90 -0.26 6.82
C PHE A 93 24.27 -0.11 6.14
N LYS A 94 24.94 -1.21 5.74
CA LYS A 94 26.14 -1.13 4.89
C LYS A 94 25.84 -0.53 3.51
N LYS A 95 24.70 -0.89 2.90
CA LYS A 95 24.27 -0.39 1.58
C LYS A 95 23.61 1.00 1.69
N PHE A 96 22.90 1.23 2.80
CA PHE A 96 22.05 2.38 3.12
C PHE A 96 22.40 2.98 4.49
N PRO A 97 23.54 3.67 4.65
CA PRO A 97 24.05 4.09 5.96
C PRO A 97 23.11 4.99 6.76
N LEU A 98 22.35 5.85 6.10
CA LEU A 98 21.36 6.74 6.73
C LEU A 98 19.93 6.21 6.60
N GLY A 99 19.77 4.96 6.14
CA GLY A 99 18.47 4.33 6.02
C GLY A 99 17.79 4.17 7.37
N LYS A 100 16.52 3.76 7.35
CA LYS A 100 15.79 3.41 8.58
C LYS A 100 15.02 2.12 8.40
N ILE A 101 14.79 1.44 9.52
CA ILE A 101 13.89 0.30 9.59
C ILE A 101 12.81 0.64 10.61
N LEU A 102 11.55 0.72 10.17
CA LEU A 102 10.42 0.87 11.08
C LEU A 102 9.90 -0.53 11.43
N LEU A 103 9.83 -0.83 12.72
CA LEU A 103 9.14 -2.01 13.21
C LEU A 103 7.74 -1.59 13.63
N VAL A 104 6.74 -2.13 12.95
CA VAL A 104 5.33 -1.78 13.13
C VAL A 104 4.58 -3.01 13.60
N LYS A 105 3.84 -2.91 14.71
CA LYS A 105 3.03 -4.01 15.25
C LYS A 105 1.56 -3.79 14.94
N ILE A 106 0.89 -4.82 14.42
CA ILE A 106 -0.57 -4.89 14.38
C ILE A 106 -1.08 -5.42 15.72
N SER A 107 -2.17 -4.85 16.21
CA SER A 107 -2.82 -5.27 17.45
C SER A 107 -3.64 -6.54 17.25
N ASP A 108 -3.51 -7.51 18.15
CA ASP A 108 -4.33 -8.74 18.18
C ASP A 108 -5.84 -8.42 18.20
N ASN A 109 -6.23 -7.35 18.89
CA ASN A 109 -7.61 -6.85 18.89
C ASN A 109 -8.18 -6.56 17.48
N TRP A 110 -7.35 -6.07 16.55
CA TRP A 110 -7.79 -5.86 15.16
C TRP A 110 -8.15 -7.17 14.49
N TRP A 111 -7.25 -8.16 14.56
CA TRP A 111 -7.46 -9.49 14.01
C TRP A 111 -8.65 -10.19 14.66
N GLY A 112 -8.65 -10.27 15.99
CA GLY A 112 -9.69 -10.94 16.76
C GLY A 112 -11.07 -10.35 16.54
N LYS A 113 -11.22 -9.02 16.54
CA LYS A 113 -12.53 -8.38 16.32
C LYS A 113 -13.04 -8.58 14.90
N ASN A 114 -12.18 -8.47 13.87
CA ASN A 114 -12.62 -8.71 12.49
C ASN A 114 -13.03 -10.17 12.27
N TRP A 115 -12.27 -11.11 12.85
CA TRP A 115 -12.61 -12.54 12.79
C TRP A 115 -13.97 -12.84 13.45
N GLN A 116 -14.20 -12.32 14.67
CA GLN A 116 -15.46 -12.48 15.38
C GLN A 116 -16.64 -11.88 14.61
N ASN A 117 -16.44 -10.71 14.01
CA ASN A 117 -17.46 -10.03 13.21
C ASN A 117 -17.84 -10.83 11.96
N GLU A 118 -16.86 -11.45 11.30
CA GLU A 118 -17.09 -12.33 10.15
C GLU A 118 -17.85 -13.59 10.54
N GLU A 119 -17.45 -14.25 11.64
CA GLU A 119 -18.19 -15.40 12.19
C GLU A 119 -19.64 -15.03 12.54
N PHE A 120 -19.87 -13.86 13.11
CA PHE A 120 -21.20 -13.36 13.44
C PHE A 120 -22.06 -13.19 12.17
N LEU A 121 -21.54 -12.51 11.14
CA LEU A 121 -22.28 -12.30 9.88
C LEU A 121 -22.57 -13.62 9.16
N ASN A 122 -21.60 -14.55 9.14
CA ASN A 122 -21.80 -15.86 8.53
C ASN A 122 -22.95 -16.63 9.22
N LYS A 123 -23.02 -16.58 10.55
CA LYS A 123 -24.12 -17.17 11.32
C LYS A 123 -25.46 -16.50 11.01
N ASP A 124 -25.50 -15.17 10.99
CA ASP A 124 -26.72 -14.40 10.71
C ASP A 124 -27.27 -14.66 9.29
N MET A 125 -26.37 -14.84 8.32
CA MET A 125 -26.71 -15.18 6.93
C MET A 125 -27.01 -16.67 6.70
N GLY A 126 -26.96 -17.52 7.74
CA GLY A 126 -27.17 -18.95 7.62
C GLY A 126 -26.08 -19.69 6.83
N LEU A 127 -24.90 -19.08 6.68
CA LEU A 127 -23.75 -19.67 6.01
C LEU A 127 -23.01 -20.59 6.98
N ASN A 128 -23.03 -21.89 6.69
CA ASN A 128 -22.35 -22.90 7.49
C ASN A 128 -20.89 -23.00 7.05
N VAL A 129 -20.08 -22.01 7.45
CA VAL A 129 -18.68 -21.93 7.01
C VAL A 129 -17.81 -22.80 7.91
N THR A 130 -17.63 -24.07 7.53
CA THR A 130 -16.56 -24.91 8.05
C THR A 130 -15.26 -24.51 7.35
N ASN A 131 -14.48 -23.64 7.98
CA ASN A 131 -13.07 -23.31 7.69
C ASN A 131 -12.69 -22.68 6.33
N GLU A 132 -13.60 -22.53 5.37
CA GLU A 132 -13.29 -21.92 4.07
C GLU A 132 -14.30 -20.83 3.70
N THR A 133 -14.07 -19.61 4.17
CA THR A 133 -14.72 -18.41 3.64
C THR A 133 -14.26 -18.19 2.20
N SER A 134 -15.17 -18.10 1.22
CA SER A 134 -14.79 -17.85 -0.19
C SER A 134 -14.05 -16.53 -0.40
N GLN A 135 -14.18 -15.57 0.53
CA GLN A 135 -13.44 -14.31 0.54
C GLN A 135 -12.23 -14.29 1.48
N GLY A 136 -11.98 -15.36 2.25
CA GLY A 136 -10.85 -15.51 3.20
C GLY A 136 -9.48 -15.24 2.59
N PHE A 137 -9.37 -15.46 1.28
CA PHE A 137 -8.16 -15.25 0.49
C PHE A 137 -8.21 -13.99 -0.40
N SER A 138 -9.33 -13.26 -0.38
CA SER A 138 -9.42 -12.01 -1.12
C SER A 138 -8.68 -10.93 -0.34
N GLY A 139 -7.68 -10.30 -0.93
CA GLY A 139 -7.01 -9.11 -0.38
C GLY A 139 -7.96 -7.94 -0.07
N LEU A 140 -9.28 -8.13 -0.27
CA LEU A 140 -10.38 -7.19 -0.07
C LEU A 140 -10.96 -7.20 1.35
N LEU A 141 -10.72 -8.24 2.14
CA LEU A 141 -11.24 -8.31 3.50
C LEU A 141 -10.76 -7.14 4.36
N THR A 142 -11.61 -6.64 5.25
CA THR A 142 -11.29 -5.51 6.14
C THR A 142 -9.99 -5.75 6.91
N GLN A 143 -9.73 -6.98 7.31
CA GLN A 143 -8.53 -7.38 8.03
C GLN A 143 -7.21 -7.05 7.28
N ASN A 144 -7.24 -7.04 5.94
CA ASN A 144 -6.10 -6.72 5.08
C ASN A 144 -5.88 -5.21 4.86
N PHE A 145 -6.81 -4.37 5.34
CA PHE A 145 -6.73 -2.90 5.22
C PHE A 145 -5.34 -2.31 5.57
N PRO A 146 -4.69 -2.60 6.72
CA PRO A 146 -3.39 -2.02 7.03
C PRO A 146 -2.32 -2.39 5.99
N PHE A 147 -2.37 -3.58 5.41
CA PHE A 147 -1.39 -4.04 4.44
C PHE A 147 -1.59 -3.38 3.09
N THR A 148 -2.81 -3.44 2.55
CA THR A 148 -3.15 -2.77 1.30
C THR A 148 -2.89 -1.26 1.38
N ALA A 149 -3.15 -0.66 2.53
CA ALA A 149 -2.88 0.76 2.72
C ALA A 149 -1.39 1.09 2.71
N LEU A 150 -0.53 0.25 3.30
CA LEU A 150 0.92 0.42 3.19
C LEU A 150 1.34 0.29 1.71
N ASP A 151 0.95 -0.79 1.02
CA ASP A 151 1.30 -1.00 -0.39
C ASP A 151 0.85 0.16 -1.29
N PHE A 152 -0.36 0.68 -1.09
CA PHE A 152 -0.91 1.82 -1.83
C PHE A 152 -0.03 3.07 -1.73
N ILE A 153 0.44 3.35 -0.51
CA ILE A 153 1.28 4.48 -0.19
C ILE A 153 2.69 4.32 -0.78
N ALA A 154 3.15 3.08 -0.99
CA ALA A 154 4.37 2.76 -1.72
C ALA A 154 4.30 3.15 -3.19
N SER A 155 3.21 2.79 -3.86
CA SER A 155 3.00 3.08 -5.28
C SER A 155 2.92 4.58 -5.57
N GLY A 156 2.54 5.38 -4.59
CA GLY A 156 2.52 6.84 -4.67
C GLY A 156 3.88 7.54 -4.56
N ALA A 157 4.88 6.86 -4.00
CA ALA A 157 6.26 7.32 -3.93
C ALA A 157 7.11 6.72 -5.06
N TYR A 158 6.49 6.19 -6.12
CA TYR A 158 7.15 5.65 -7.30
C TYR A 158 7.46 6.77 -8.31
N PRO A 159 8.61 6.76 -9.02
CA PRO A 159 9.66 5.74 -9.07
C PRO A 159 10.73 5.83 -7.97
N LEU A 160 10.46 6.52 -6.86
CA LEU A 160 11.49 7.17 -6.04
C LEU A 160 12.16 6.22 -5.07
N THR A 161 11.39 5.36 -4.42
CA THR A 161 11.92 4.45 -3.41
C THR A 161 11.10 3.18 -3.29
N LEU A 162 11.84 2.11 -3.10
CA LEU A 162 11.33 0.83 -2.68
C LEU A 162 11.25 0.89 -1.16
N PHE A 163 10.08 0.70 -0.58
CA PHE A 163 10.02 0.06 0.72
C PHE A 163 9.41 -1.31 0.52
N THR A 164 9.84 -2.27 1.32
CA THR A 164 9.10 -3.52 1.48
C THR A 164 8.52 -3.52 2.88
N SER A 165 7.32 -4.05 3.03
CA SER A 165 6.85 -4.61 4.28
C SER A 165 7.07 -6.12 4.25
N GLU A 166 7.74 -6.63 5.28
CA GLU A 166 7.88 -8.07 5.49
C GLU A 166 7.13 -8.45 6.75
N HIS A 167 6.21 -9.40 6.61
CA HIS A 167 5.34 -9.87 7.68
C HIS A 167 5.96 -11.03 8.41
N THR A 168 5.70 -11.08 9.70
CA THR A 168 6.19 -12.14 10.55
C THR A 168 5.04 -12.75 11.34
N VAL A 169 5.30 -13.90 11.97
CA VAL A 169 4.31 -14.62 12.79
C VAL A 169 3.87 -13.90 14.06
N SER A 170 4.54 -12.81 14.45
CA SER A 170 4.24 -12.06 15.68
C SER A 170 3.45 -10.77 15.45
N ASP A 171 2.75 -10.68 14.31
CA ASP A 171 2.08 -9.46 13.85
C ASP A 171 3.01 -8.24 13.70
N LEU A 172 4.32 -8.50 13.63
CA LEU A 172 5.33 -7.48 13.38
C LEU A 172 5.60 -7.36 11.88
N ILE A 173 5.57 -6.12 11.40
CA ILE A 173 5.88 -5.71 10.04
C ILE A 173 7.22 -4.96 10.07
N MET A 174 8.14 -5.36 9.19
CA MET A 174 9.40 -4.66 8.99
C MET A 174 9.30 -3.78 7.75
N ILE A 175 9.44 -2.47 7.90
CA ILE A 175 9.45 -1.50 6.79
C ILE A 175 10.86 -0.97 6.61
N TYR A 176 11.51 -1.34 5.50
CA TYR A 176 12.84 -0.87 5.15
C TYR A 176 12.76 0.42 4.32
N ILE A 177 13.39 1.50 4.77
CA ILE A 177 13.38 2.79 4.09
C ILE A 177 14.83 3.17 3.74
N PRO A 178 15.24 3.05 2.47
CA PRO A 178 16.61 3.35 2.06
C PRO A 178 16.89 4.86 2.13
N ASP A 179 18.14 5.25 2.31
CA ASP A 179 18.60 6.65 2.24
C ASP A 179 18.95 7.12 0.83
N LYS A 180 18.78 6.26 -0.17
CA LYS A 180 19.09 6.50 -1.58
C LYS A 180 17.90 6.12 -2.45
N ALA A 181 17.53 7.03 -3.36
CA ALA A 181 16.54 6.77 -4.39
C ALA A 181 17.16 5.99 -5.56
N PHE A 182 16.38 5.13 -6.20
CA PHE A 182 16.80 4.43 -7.42
C PHE A 182 15.81 4.71 -8.53
N LYS A 183 16.30 5.29 -9.63
CA LYS A 183 15.46 5.58 -10.79
C LYS A 183 15.11 4.28 -11.51
N HIS A 184 13.89 3.80 -11.31
CA HIS A 184 13.32 2.74 -12.14
C HIS A 184 12.46 3.38 -13.23
N SER A 185 12.85 3.20 -14.49
CA SER A 185 11.95 3.46 -15.62
C SER A 185 11.00 2.27 -15.75
N GLN A 186 9.69 2.54 -15.86
CA GLN A 186 8.64 1.52 -15.97
C GLN A 186 8.82 0.54 -17.13
N MET A 187 9.71 0.85 -18.09
CA MET A 187 9.80 0.15 -19.36
C MET A 187 11.16 -0.50 -19.66
N SER A 188 12.22 -0.12 -18.96
CA SER A 188 13.59 -0.49 -19.38
C SER A 188 14.20 -1.65 -18.61
N ALA A 189 13.49 -2.26 -17.67
CA ALA A 189 13.98 -3.41 -16.90
C ALA A 189 12.87 -4.45 -16.72
N GLY A 190 13.19 -5.72 -16.99
CA GLY A 190 12.40 -6.83 -16.47
C GLY A 190 12.62 -6.95 -14.95
N ASN A 191 11.63 -7.48 -14.23
CA ASN A 191 11.58 -7.56 -12.76
C ASN A 191 11.68 -6.21 -12.02
N THR A 192 11.08 -5.15 -12.56
CA THR A 192 10.99 -3.86 -11.83
C THR A 192 10.17 -4.00 -10.56
N LEU A 193 10.32 -3.07 -9.60
CA LEU A 193 9.40 -2.94 -8.46
C LEU A 193 7.95 -3.00 -8.89
N TYR A 194 7.64 -2.31 -9.98
CA TYR A 194 6.31 -2.25 -10.54
C TYR A 194 5.80 -3.63 -10.95
N GLN A 195 6.64 -4.45 -11.60
CA GLN A 195 6.31 -5.85 -11.90
C GLN A 195 6.21 -6.74 -10.66
N ASN A 196 6.99 -6.47 -9.61
CA ASN A 196 6.92 -7.22 -8.34
C ASN A 196 5.72 -6.80 -7.46
N ILE A 197 5.36 -5.51 -7.43
CA ILE A 197 4.12 -5.00 -6.83
C ILE A 197 2.95 -5.58 -7.63
N LEU A 198 2.99 -5.52 -8.96
CA LEU A 198 2.02 -6.20 -9.81
C LEU A 198 1.94 -7.68 -9.48
N TRP A 199 3.06 -8.38 -9.27
CA TRP A 199 3.08 -9.79 -8.89
C TRP A 199 2.43 -10.03 -7.51
N ARG A 200 2.71 -9.17 -6.51
CA ARG A 200 2.02 -9.19 -5.20
C ARG A 200 0.51 -8.91 -5.33
N LEU A 201 0.12 -8.03 -6.25
CA LEU A 201 -1.27 -7.69 -6.57
C LEU A 201 -1.96 -8.73 -7.46
N HIS A 202 -1.21 -9.47 -8.28
CA HIS A 202 -1.69 -10.57 -9.12
C HIS A 202 -2.23 -11.70 -8.26
N HIS A 203 -1.69 -11.91 -7.06
CA HIS A 203 -2.27 -12.84 -6.07
C HIS A 203 -3.62 -12.39 -5.50
N ILE A 204 -4.00 -11.12 -5.67
CA ILE A 204 -5.32 -10.61 -5.27
C ILE A 204 -6.37 -10.85 -6.38
N TYR A 205 -5.95 -10.97 -7.67
CA TYR A 205 -6.85 -10.96 -8.83
C TYR A 205 -6.41 -11.82 -10.03
N ASP A 206 -5.84 -12.99 -9.78
CA ASP A 206 -5.23 -13.89 -10.79
C ASP A 206 -5.97 -13.93 -12.14
N ASP A 207 -5.44 -13.24 -13.16
CA ASP A 207 -5.80 -13.37 -14.58
C ASP A 207 -4.60 -12.95 -15.47
N GLN A 208 -4.11 -13.87 -16.30
CA GLN A 208 -2.71 -13.94 -16.79
C GLN A 208 -2.40 -13.26 -18.15
N TRP A 209 -3.16 -12.27 -18.64
CA TRP A 209 -3.13 -11.94 -20.09
C TRP A 209 -2.55 -10.60 -20.56
N THR A 210 -1.80 -9.85 -19.75
CA THR A 210 -1.42 -8.46 -20.16
C THR A 210 0.06 -8.14 -20.00
N PHE A 211 0.88 -8.63 -20.93
CA PHE A 211 2.26 -8.18 -21.12
C PHE A 211 2.53 -7.97 -22.63
N ASP A 212 2.34 -6.74 -23.13
CA ASP A 212 2.96 -6.33 -24.40
C ASP A 212 3.38 -4.86 -24.36
N SER A 213 4.61 -4.59 -24.78
CA SER A 213 5.48 -3.50 -24.30
C SER A 213 5.49 -2.25 -25.19
N SER A 214 4.32 -1.73 -25.58
CA SER A 214 4.19 -0.64 -26.56
C SER A 214 3.81 0.73 -25.95
N ARG A 215 4.50 1.17 -24.89
CA ARG A 215 4.12 2.39 -24.15
C ARG A 215 5.12 3.55 -24.30
N GLY A 216 4.63 4.77 -24.11
CA GLY A 216 5.48 5.96 -23.99
C GLY A 216 6.13 6.06 -22.62
N HIS A 217 7.30 6.70 -22.56
CA HIS A 217 8.03 6.94 -21.31
C HIS A 217 7.22 7.81 -20.35
N LYS A 218 7.05 7.37 -19.09
CA LYS A 218 6.63 8.27 -18.01
C LYS A 218 7.79 9.22 -17.67
N SER A 219 7.46 10.48 -17.38
CA SER A 219 8.43 11.47 -16.92
C SER A 219 9.07 10.99 -15.63
N SER A 220 10.41 11.00 -15.59
CA SER A 220 11.11 10.76 -14.33
C SER A 220 10.93 11.98 -13.43
N ALA A 221 10.52 11.74 -12.18
CA ALA A 221 10.43 12.80 -11.19
C ALA A 221 11.81 13.46 -10.95
N ASN A 222 11.80 14.73 -10.54
CA ASN A 222 13.01 15.52 -10.27
C ASN A 222 13.74 14.99 -9.03
N ASP A 223 15.02 14.66 -9.15
CA ASP A 223 15.91 14.15 -8.09
C ASP A 223 15.89 14.98 -6.78
N GLU A 224 15.67 16.31 -6.85
CA GLU A 224 15.55 17.18 -5.67
C GLU A 224 14.30 16.90 -4.82
N ILE A 225 13.23 16.45 -5.47
CA ILE A 225 11.96 16.05 -4.85
C ILE A 225 12.10 14.66 -4.20
N LEU A 226 13.11 13.86 -4.58
CA LEU A 226 13.23 12.42 -4.26
C LEU A 226 14.10 12.14 -3.03
N ASN A 227 14.16 13.06 -2.07
CA ASN A 227 15.06 12.94 -0.93
C ASN A 227 14.57 11.85 0.05
N PRO A 228 15.32 10.76 0.26
CA PRO A 228 14.81 9.61 1.01
C PRO A 228 14.72 9.84 2.52
N LEU A 229 15.49 10.79 3.09
CA LEU A 229 15.35 11.17 4.50
C LEU A 229 13.96 11.77 4.80
N LYS A 230 13.33 12.39 3.80
CA LYS A 230 11.99 12.99 3.92
C LYS A 230 10.88 11.94 3.92
N LEU A 231 11.13 10.77 3.33
CA LEU A 231 10.19 9.63 3.30
C LEU A 231 9.98 9.03 4.69
N HIS A 232 10.99 9.10 5.57
CA HIS A 232 10.86 8.63 6.94
C HIS A 232 9.67 9.25 7.67
N GLY A 233 9.54 10.58 7.62
CA GLY A 233 8.42 11.29 8.26
C GLY A 233 7.07 10.99 7.60
N TYR A 234 7.07 10.72 6.28
CA TYR A 234 5.86 10.32 5.56
C TYR A 234 5.36 8.94 5.99
N PHE A 235 6.25 7.94 6.13
CA PHE A 235 5.87 6.63 6.63
C PHE A 235 5.35 6.70 8.07
N GLU A 236 6.02 7.46 8.93
CA GLU A 236 5.55 7.65 10.30
C GLU A 236 4.17 8.31 10.36
N TRP A 237 3.99 9.42 9.63
CA TRP A 237 2.69 10.09 9.51
C TRP A 237 1.60 9.16 8.98
N THR A 238 1.90 8.38 7.93
CA THR A 238 0.96 7.44 7.32
C THR A 238 0.58 6.33 8.30
N ILE A 239 1.53 5.69 8.97
CA ILE A 239 1.24 4.63 9.94
C ILE A 239 0.36 5.17 11.07
N ASN A 240 0.65 6.39 11.55
CA ASN A 240 -0.20 7.05 12.53
C ASN A 240 -1.60 7.32 11.97
N LEU A 241 -1.73 7.78 10.72
CA LEU A 241 -3.02 8.00 10.07
C LEU A 241 -3.84 6.70 9.98
N LEU A 242 -3.20 5.61 9.58
CA LEU A 242 -3.83 4.28 9.51
C LEU A 242 -4.26 3.79 10.89
N ASP A 243 -3.44 3.98 11.93
CA ASP A 243 -3.81 3.64 13.30
C ASP A 243 -5.10 4.31 13.75
N HIS A 244 -5.24 5.61 13.46
CA HIS A 244 -6.47 6.36 13.76
C HIS A 244 -7.66 5.79 12.98
N ARG A 245 -7.53 5.58 11.67
CA ARG A 245 -8.65 5.05 10.86
C ARG A 245 -9.07 3.64 11.29
N MET A 246 -8.13 2.80 11.69
CA MET A 246 -8.44 1.48 12.25
C MET A 246 -9.20 1.59 13.58
N LYS A 247 -8.84 2.54 14.45
CA LYS A 247 -9.58 2.79 15.70
C LYS A 247 -11.01 3.24 15.40
N ASP A 248 -11.19 4.20 14.48
CA ASP A 248 -12.51 4.68 14.08
C ASP A 248 -13.40 3.56 13.51
N LEU A 249 -12.83 2.62 12.72
CA LEU A 249 -13.58 1.45 12.26
C LEU A 249 -14.05 0.58 13.43
N LEU A 250 -13.19 0.35 14.43
CA LEU A 250 -13.55 -0.48 15.58
C LEU A 250 -14.56 0.18 16.52
N GLU A 251 -14.75 1.50 16.44
CA GLU A 251 -15.79 2.21 17.20
C GLU A 251 -17.19 2.08 16.59
N ILE A 252 -17.30 1.56 15.35
CA ILE A 252 -18.59 1.28 14.72
C ILE A 252 -19.23 0.06 15.41
N ASN A 253 -20.36 0.27 16.08
CA ASN A 253 -21.09 -0.79 16.79
C ASN A 253 -21.85 -1.74 15.86
N ASP A 254 -22.27 -1.26 14.69
CA ASP A 254 -22.93 -2.08 13.67
C ASP A 254 -21.87 -2.89 12.90
N THR A 255 -21.86 -4.20 13.16
CA THR A 255 -20.91 -5.15 12.54
C THR A 255 -20.97 -5.16 11.02
N PHE A 256 -22.17 -5.14 10.43
CA PHE A 256 -22.33 -5.16 8.98
C PHE A 256 -21.77 -3.88 8.36
N LYS A 257 -22.13 -2.73 8.95
CA LYS A 257 -21.64 -1.42 8.50
C LYS A 257 -20.12 -1.30 8.66
N GLN A 258 -19.56 -1.81 9.77
CA GLN A 258 -18.12 -1.84 10.00
C GLN A 258 -17.40 -2.62 8.89
N ILE A 259 -17.84 -3.85 8.60
CA ILE A 259 -17.23 -4.70 7.57
C ILE A 259 -17.40 -4.08 6.19
N GLN A 260 -18.61 -3.60 5.86
CA GLN A 260 -18.88 -2.97 4.57
C GLN A 260 -17.96 -1.77 4.31
N ILE A 261 -17.77 -0.91 5.30
CA ILE A 261 -16.89 0.26 5.17
C ILE A 261 -15.43 -0.17 5.02
N GLY A 262 -14.96 -1.10 5.88
CA GLY A 262 -13.59 -1.61 5.82
C GLY A 262 -13.25 -2.22 4.46
N MET A 263 -14.12 -3.09 3.94
CA MET A 263 -13.97 -3.68 2.61
C MET A 263 -14.05 -2.64 1.49
N THR A 264 -14.90 -1.62 1.62
CA THR A 264 -15.02 -0.56 0.61
C THR A 264 -13.74 0.25 0.49
N ILE A 265 -13.14 0.63 1.62
CA ILE A 265 -11.86 1.35 1.66
C ILE A 265 -10.75 0.47 1.08
N ASN A 266 -10.67 -0.78 1.53
CA ASN A 266 -9.64 -1.72 1.08
C ASN A 266 -9.75 -1.97 -0.43
N ARG A 267 -10.98 -2.15 -0.95
CA ARG A 267 -11.25 -2.27 -2.38
C ARG A 267 -10.80 -1.04 -3.16
N ALA A 268 -11.13 0.16 -2.69
CA ALA A 268 -10.73 1.41 -3.37
C ALA A 268 -9.21 1.53 -3.46
N MET A 269 -8.47 1.15 -2.40
CA MET A 269 -7.01 1.12 -2.42
C MET A 269 -6.46 0.11 -3.41
N CYS A 270 -7.01 -1.11 -3.45
CA CYS A 270 -6.63 -2.12 -4.44
C CYS A 270 -6.89 -1.67 -5.88
N ASP A 271 -8.06 -1.09 -6.16
CA ASP A 271 -8.38 -0.59 -7.50
C ASP A 271 -7.46 0.57 -7.88
N ALA A 272 -7.09 1.43 -6.93
CA ALA A 272 -6.15 2.50 -7.17
C ALA A 272 -4.71 2.02 -7.40
N LEU A 273 -4.27 1.03 -6.61
CA LEU A 273 -3.02 0.31 -6.84
C LEU A 273 -2.97 -0.23 -8.26
N LEU A 274 -3.96 -1.02 -8.65
CA LEU A 274 -4.06 -1.57 -10.01
C LEU A 274 -4.10 -0.47 -11.07
N SER A 275 -4.79 0.65 -10.83
CA SER A 275 -4.84 1.74 -11.80
C SER A 275 -3.47 2.38 -12.02
N ILE A 276 -2.74 2.66 -10.94
CA ILE A 276 -1.38 3.21 -10.97
C ILE A 276 -0.41 2.19 -11.58
N THR A 277 -0.62 0.91 -11.29
CA THR A 277 0.26 -0.19 -11.67
C THR A 277 -0.17 -0.94 -12.94
N SER A 278 -1.23 -0.57 -13.64
CA SER A 278 -1.70 -1.34 -14.80
C SER A 278 -0.94 -1.00 -16.08
N GLU A 279 -0.43 -2.06 -16.72
CA GLU A 279 0.24 -2.03 -18.02
C GLU A 279 -0.70 -1.95 -19.23
N LEU A 280 -2.02 -1.89 -19.07
CA LEU A 280 -2.94 -1.58 -20.18
C LEU A 280 -3.74 -0.28 -19.96
N PRO A 281 -3.71 0.71 -20.89
CA PRO A 281 -4.34 2.01 -20.65
C PRO A 281 -5.86 1.90 -20.41
N TYR A 282 -6.50 0.97 -21.11
CA TYR A 282 -7.92 0.68 -20.92
C TYR A 282 -8.20 0.14 -19.52
N ILE A 283 -7.46 -0.88 -19.08
CA ILE A 283 -7.60 -1.50 -17.76
C ILE A 283 -7.31 -0.49 -16.63
N SER A 284 -6.20 0.25 -16.74
CA SER A 284 -5.83 1.32 -15.80
C SER A 284 -6.96 2.33 -15.61
N LYS A 285 -7.66 2.70 -16.68
CA LYS A 285 -8.77 3.65 -16.63
C LYS A 285 -10.08 3.05 -16.14
N THR A 286 -10.39 1.81 -16.52
CA THR A 286 -11.50 1.05 -15.92
C THR A 286 -11.33 1.00 -14.40
N PHE A 287 -10.12 0.70 -13.90
CA PHE A 287 -9.83 0.70 -12.48
C PHE A 287 -9.88 2.10 -11.87
N PHE A 288 -9.36 3.12 -12.56
CA PHE A 288 -9.47 4.51 -12.12
C PHE A 288 -10.93 4.90 -11.85
N PHE A 289 -11.82 4.72 -12.83
CA PHE A 289 -13.23 5.09 -12.69
C PHE A 289 -13.98 4.20 -11.70
N SER A 290 -13.63 2.92 -11.60
CA SER A 290 -14.19 2.02 -10.59
C SER A 290 -13.80 2.45 -9.17
N CYS A 291 -12.54 2.84 -8.98
CA CYS A 291 -12.06 3.38 -7.71
C CYS A 291 -12.81 4.66 -7.34
N LEU A 292 -13.03 5.57 -8.30
CA LEU A 292 -13.84 6.76 -8.05
C LEU A 292 -15.21 6.35 -7.49
N ASP A 293 -15.95 5.48 -8.18
CA ASP A 293 -17.27 5.02 -7.72
C ASP A 293 -17.26 4.52 -6.26
N LYS A 294 -16.24 3.75 -5.88
CA LYS A 294 -16.08 3.31 -4.48
C LYS A 294 -15.89 4.48 -3.51
N LEU A 295 -15.09 5.49 -3.87
CA LEU A 295 -14.89 6.69 -3.06
C LEU A 295 -16.17 7.54 -2.92
N ALA A 296 -16.99 7.64 -3.98
CA ALA A 296 -18.29 8.32 -3.88
C ALA A 296 -19.25 7.58 -2.95
N ASN A 297 -19.38 6.27 -3.12
CA ASN A 297 -20.21 5.45 -2.24
C ASN A 297 -19.73 5.54 -0.79
N PHE A 298 -18.41 5.46 -0.58
CA PHE A 298 -17.81 5.65 0.74
C PHE A 298 -18.15 7.02 1.33
N SER A 299 -18.09 8.10 0.53
CA SER A 299 -18.44 9.44 0.99
C SER A 299 -19.88 9.53 1.52
N LEU A 300 -20.83 8.88 0.85
CA LEU A 300 -22.23 8.81 1.31
C LEU A 300 -22.34 8.03 2.62
N LEU A 301 -21.62 6.91 2.75
CA LEU A 301 -21.62 6.08 3.97
C LEU A 301 -21.10 6.83 5.20
N ILE A 302 -20.14 7.75 5.02
CA ILE A 302 -19.59 8.59 6.10
C ILE A 302 -20.31 9.94 6.27
N GLY A 303 -21.51 10.08 5.70
CA GLY A 303 -22.38 11.23 5.93
C GLY A 303 -22.11 12.45 5.04
N TYR A 304 -21.48 12.28 3.87
CA TYR A 304 -21.45 13.34 2.86
C TYR A 304 -22.86 13.52 2.28
N THR A 305 -23.47 14.68 2.51
CA THR A 305 -24.90 14.90 2.27
C THR A 305 -25.26 15.32 0.84
N LYS A 306 -24.28 15.41 -0.07
CA LYS A 306 -24.53 15.83 -1.45
C LYS A 306 -24.83 14.62 -2.33
N THR A 307 -25.61 14.83 -3.39
CA THR A 307 -25.90 13.79 -4.38
C THR A 307 -24.62 13.35 -5.10
N GLU A 308 -24.57 12.10 -5.58
CA GLU A 308 -23.43 11.57 -6.34
C GLU A 308 -22.98 12.50 -7.50
N PRO A 309 -23.88 13.07 -8.33
CA PRO A 309 -23.47 14.01 -9.38
C PRO A 309 -22.86 15.31 -8.84
N GLN A 310 -23.32 15.79 -7.69
CA GLN A 310 -22.77 17.00 -7.07
C GLN A 310 -21.43 16.70 -6.38
N PHE A 311 -21.26 15.51 -5.79
CA PHE A 311 -19.97 15.01 -5.34
C PHE A 311 -18.97 14.99 -6.49
N TRP A 312 -19.36 14.44 -7.65
CA TRP A 312 -18.52 14.46 -8.84
C TRP A 312 -18.20 15.87 -9.32
N LYS A 313 -19.21 16.73 -9.41
CA LYS A 313 -18.98 18.11 -9.82
C LYS A 313 -17.97 18.79 -8.92
N ASP A 314 -18.19 18.75 -7.61
CA ASP A 314 -17.26 19.32 -6.62
C ASP A 314 -15.85 18.72 -6.77
N TYR A 315 -15.76 17.41 -6.99
CA TYR A 315 -14.50 16.68 -7.11
C TYR A 315 -13.57 17.19 -8.22
N PHE A 316 -14.13 17.68 -9.33
CA PHE A 316 -13.38 18.25 -10.46
C PHE A 316 -13.20 19.77 -10.35
N GLU A 317 -13.81 20.42 -9.37
CA GLU A 317 -13.61 21.84 -9.15
C GLU A 317 -12.22 22.11 -8.54
N PRO A 318 -11.52 23.18 -8.96
CA PRO A 318 -10.26 23.60 -8.35
C PRO A 318 -10.34 23.73 -6.82
N ASN A 319 -11.51 24.12 -6.30
CA ASN A 319 -11.74 24.32 -4.88
C ASN A 319 -11.71 23.03 -4.04
N PHE A 320 -12.08 21.87 -4.60
CA PHE A 320 -11.98 20.59 -3.88
C PHE A 320 -10.55 20.09 -3.84
N LEU A 321 -9.81 20.34 -4.92
CA LEU A 321 -8.38 20.06 -5.02
C LEU A 321 -7.57 20.90 -4.03
N ASP A 322 -7.94 22.17 -3.84
CA ASP A 322 -7.39 23.00 -2.77
C ASP A 322 -7.75 22.48 -1.38
N GLN A 323 -8.92 21.85 -1.21
CA GLN A 323 -9.27 21.18 0.05
C GLN A 323 -8.44 19.92 0.30
N ILE A 324 -8.03 19.20 -0.74
CA ILE A 324 -7.10 18.07 -0.61
C ILE A 324 -5.74 18.57 -0.16
N LYS A 325 -5.20 19.60 -0.82
CA LYS A 325 -3.94 20.24 -0.39
C LYS A 325 -4.01 20.70 1.07
N LYS A 326 -5.11 21.35 1.47
CA LYS A 326 -5.33 21.81 2.86
C LYS A 326 -5.53 20.65 3.85
N GLY A 327 -6.29 19.63 3.45
CA GLY A 327 -6.71 18.50 4.29
C GLY A 327 -5.59 17.52 4.57
N LEU A 328 -4.68 17.33 3.60
CA LEU A 328 -3.47 16.55 3.79
C LEU A 328 -2.53 17.18 4.84
N LYS A 329 -2.80 18.42 5.31
CA LYS A 329 -2.04 19.19 6.31
C LYS A 329 -0.56 18.88 6.19
N MET A 330 -0.09 18.91 4.94
CA MET A 330 1.18 18.31 4.66
C MET A 330 2.20 19.13 5.42
N SER A 331 2.91 18.49 6.35
CA SER A 331 4.05 19.11 7.03
C SER A 331 4.87 19.85 5.97
N THR A 332 5.52 20.96 6.32
CA THR A 332 6.43 21.70 5.43
C THR A 332 7.68 20.88 5.05
N ASN A 333 7.49 19.67 4.54
CA ASN A 333 8.45 18.64 4.29
C ASN A 333 8.42 18.33 2.79
N PRO A 334 9.54 18.29 2.09
CA PRO A 334 9.49 18.17 0.62
C PRO A 334 8.96 16.88 -0.02
N MET A 335 8.56 15.83 0.72
CA MET A 335 7.70 14.77 0.14
C MET A 335 6.27 15.31 -0.11
N SER A 336 5.87 16.29 0.68
CA SER A 336 4.68 17.10 0.44
C SER A 336 4.80 17.87 -0.87
N ASP A 337 5.99 18.31 -1.23
CA ASP A 337 6.23 18.94 -2.53
C ASP A 337 6.06 17.91 -3.67
N HIS A 338 6.42 16.64 -3.48
CA HIS A 338 6.14 15.59 -4.46
C HIS A 338 4.64 15.33 -4.63
N ILE A 339 3.91 15.14 -3.53
CA ILE A 339 2.47 14.90 -3.56
C ILE A 339 1.75 16.15 -4.13
N ASN A 340 2.19 17.35 -3.77
CA ASN A 340 1.69 18.60 -4.35
C ASN A 340 1.98 18.69 -5.85
N TRP A 341 3.19 18.31 -6.28
CA TRP A 341 3.55 18.26 -7.69
C TRP A 341 2.70 17.25 -8.46
N ILE A 342 2.47 16.03 -7.93
CA ILE A 342 1.56 15.05 -8.54
C ILE A 342 0.16 15.65 -8.68
N ILE A 343 -0.36 16.26 -7.60
CA ILE A 343 -1.66 16.91 -7.62
C ILE A 343 -1.70 17.97 -8.71
N GLU A 344 -0.71 18.86 -8.78
CA GLU A 344 -0.65 19.94 -9.77
C GLU A 344 -0.56 19.42 -11.21
N GLN A 345 0.31 18.45 -11.48
CA GLN A 345 0.45 17.85 -12.81
C GLN A 345 -0.79 17.08 -13.24
N SER A 346 -1.40 16.29 -12.34
CA SER A 346 -2.64 15.59 -12.65
C SER A 346 -3.79 16.58 -12.89
N ILE A 347 -3.83 17.70 -12.18
CA ILE A 347 -4.81 18.78 -12.40
C ILE A 347 -4.62 19.42 -13.76
N ASP A 348 -3.39 19.79 -14.11
CA ASP A 348 -3.11 20.41 -15.40
C ASP A 348 -3.46 19.45 -16.54
N ASN A 349 -3.16 18.16 -16.40
CA ASN A 349 -3.55 17.14 -17.36
C ASN A 349 -5.08 16.96 -17.46
N LEU A 350 -5.80 16.92 -16.33
CA LEU A 350 -7.27 16.86 -16.32
C LEU A 350 -7.90 18.05 -17.07
N ARG A 351 -7.34 19.25 -16.89
CA ARG A 351 -7.79 20.48 -17.57
C ARG A 351 -7.48 20.46 -19.06
N VAL A 352 -6.26 20.06 -19.43
CA VAL A 352 -5.81 19.94 -20.83
C VAL A 352 -6.67 18.93 -21.60
N ASP A 353 -7.04 17.81 -20.96
CA ASP A 353 -7.87 16.77 -21.58
C ASP A 353 -9.37 17.12 -21.61
N GLY A 354 -9.79 18.20 -20.93
CA GLY A 354 -11.18 18.68 -20.93
C GLY A 354 -12.19 17.65 -20.45
N ILE A 355 -11.84 16.81 -19.47
CA ILE A 355 -12.72 15.75 -18.94
C ILE A 355 -13.81 16.37 -18.05
N SER A 356 -15.09 16.08 -18.34
CA SER A 356 -16.22 16.58 -17.55
C SER A 356 -16.80 15.51 -16.62
N GLY A 357 -17.55 15.94 -15.60
CA GLY A 357 -18.30 15.05 -14.71
C GLY A 357 -19.19 14.02 -15.45
N GLN A 358 -19.73 14.38 -16.61
CA GLN A 358 -20.60 13.50 -17.39
C GLN A 358 -19.81 12.37 -18.10
N ASP A 359 -18.60 12.65 -18.58
CA ASP A 359 -17.79 11.63 -19.28
C ASP A 359 -17.36 10.52 -18.33
N LEU A 360 -17.13 10.88 -17.08
CA LEU A 360 -16.78 9.97 -16.01
C LEU A 360 -17.93 9.05 -15.64
N LYS A 361 -19.15 9.61 -15.59
CA LYS A 361 -20.37 8.84 -15.40
C LYS A 361 -20.59 7.88 -16.57
N ASP A 362 -20.40 8.34 -17.81
CA ASP A 362 -20.55 7.51 -19.00
C ASP A 362 -19.51 6.36 -19.04
N LEU A 363 -18.26 6.63 -18.68
CA LEU A 363 -17.19 5.62 -18.55
C LEU A 363 -17.45 4.59 -17.47
N ARG A 364 -17.87 5.03 -16.28
CA ARG A 364 -18.30 4.12 -15.21
C ARG A 364 -19.42 3.21 -15.70
N ASN A 365 -20.45 3.77 -16.33
CA ASN A 365 -21.57 2.99 -16.85
C ASN A 365 -21.12 1.97 -17.89
N SER A 366 -20.05 2.25 -18.66
CA SER A 366 -19.54 1.24 -19.59
C SER A 366 -18.99 -0.03 -18.94
N CYS A 367 -18.58 0.05 -17.68
CA CYS A 367 -18.16 -1.10 -16.87
C CYS A 367 -19.35 -1.97 -16.43
N HIS A 368 -20.57 -1.42 -16.47
CA HIS A 368 -21.81 -2.15 -16.22
C HIS A 368 -22.43 -2.73 -17.50
N GLY A 369 -21.67 -2.76 -18.60
CA GLY A 369 -22.11 -3.28 -19.90
C GLY A 369 -22.85 -2.27 -20.78
N TYR A 370 -22.91 -0.98 -20.38
CA TYR A 370 -23.49 0.06 -21.23
C TYR A 370 -22.50 0.50 -22.31
N TYR A 371 -22.95 0.68 -23.55
CA TYR A 371 -22.05 1.19 -24.60
C TYR A 371 -21.67 2.64 -24.31
N LEU A 372 -20.37 2.96 -24.43
CA LEU A 372 -19.93 4.34 -24.51
C LEU A 372 -20.55 4.99 -25.74
N ASN A 373 -21.12 6.18 -25.57
CA ASN A 373 -21.61 6.93 -26.72
C ASN A 373 -20.42 7.40 -27.59
N ASN A 374 -20.63 7.56 -28.90
CA ASN A 374 -19.58 7.94 -29.85
C ASN A 374 -18.88 9.26 -29.49
N LYS A 375 -19.55 10.21 -28.82
CA LYS A 375 -18.94 11.48 -28.42
C LYS A 375 -17.93 11.29 -27.29
N THR A 376 -18.28 10.50 -26.27
CA THR A 376 -17.43 10.20 -25.12
C THR A 376 -16.20 9.40 -25.59
N THR A 377 -16.37 8.39 -26.45
CA THR A 377 -15.26 7.63 -27.04
C THR A 377 -14.30 8.51 -27.85
N LEU A 378 -14.81 9.35 -28.76
CA LEU A 378 -13.97 10.21 -29.60
C LEU A 378 -13.21 11.30 -28.82
N ARG A 379 -13.72 11.71 -27.64
CA ARG A 379 -13.09 12.75 -26.83
C ARG A 379 -12.02 12.21 -25.88
N LEU A 380 -12.22 10.99 -25.38
CA LEU A 380 -11.33 10.39 -24.39
C LEU A 380 -10.16 9.65 -25.02
N PHE A 381 -10.35 9.07 -26.21
CA PHE A 381 -9.31 8.36 -26.93
C PHE A 381 -8.68 9.28 -27.96
N LYS A 382 -7.35 9.44 -27.94
CA LYS A 382 -6.64 10.04 -29.07
C LYS A 382 -6.89 9.20 -30.34
N LYS A 383 -6.67 9.78 -31.53
CA LYS A 383 -6.66 9.01 -32.80
C LYS A 383 -5.68 7.82 -32.77
N THR A 384 -4.68 7.86 -31.89
CA THR A 384 -3.72 6.78 -31.64
C THR A 384 -4.25 5.67 -30.72
N GLY A 385 -5.47 5.80 -30.18
CA GLY A 385 -6.01 4.90 -29.15
C GLY A 385 -5.42 5.15 -27.75
N GLU A 386 -4.49 6.10 -27.62
CA GLU A 386 -3.81 6.40 -26.36
C GLU A 386 -4.66 7.32 -25.48
N LEU A 387 -4.59 7.05 -24.19
CA LEU A 387 -5.27 7.74 -23.12
C LEU A 387 -4.17 8.34 -22.21
N ASN A 388 -4.34 9.60 -21.77
CA ASN A 388 -3.28 10.30 -21.03
C ASN A 388 -2.87 9.56 -19.74
N ASN A 389 -1.55 9.44 -19.50
CA ASN A 389 -0.97 8.46 -18.57
C ASN A 389 -0.91 8.93 -17.10
N ASP A 390 -1.03 10.24 -16.84
CA ASP A 390 -0.75 10.81 -15.52
C ASP A 390 -2.02 11.12 -14.70
N ILE A 391 -3.20 10.96 -15.32
CA ILE A 391 -4.48 11.18 -14.65
C ILE A 391 -4.71 10.22 -13.49
N THR A 392 -4.21 8.99 -13.57
CA THR A 392 -4.43 7.97 -12.53
C THR A 392 -3.58 8.19 -11.28
N LEU A 393 -2.52 8.99 -11.38
CA LEU A 393 -1.66 9.37 -10.25
C LEU A 393 -2.39 10.24 -9.22
N VAL A 394 -3.51 10.86 -9.61
CA VAL A 394 -4.35 11.64 -8.69
C VAL A 394 -5.05 10.79 -7.62
N LEU A 395 -5.21 9.47 -7.85
CA LEU A 395 -5.90 8.58 -6.91
C LEU A 395 -5.21 8.51 -5.53
N LEU A 396 -3.87 8.57 -5.52
CA LEU A 396 -3.07 8.61 -4.30
C LEU A 396 -3.47 9.78 -3.39
N PRO A 397 -3.35 11.05 -3.85
CA PRO A 397 -3.84 12.20 -3.12
C PRO A 397 -5.28 12.09 -2.63
N PHE A 398 -6.17 11.52 -3.46
CA PHE A 398 -7.58 11.43 -3.12
C PHE A 398 -7.85 10.45 -1.99
N ILE A 399 -7.33 9.23 -2.06
CA ILE A 399 -7.50 8.25 -0.99
C ILE A 399 -6.87 8.77 0.30
N LEU A 400 -5.66 9.37 0.23
CA LEU A 400 -5.04 10.01 1.38
C LEU A 400 -5.94 11.10 1.98
N TYR A 401 -6.53 11.96 1.16
CA TYR A 401 -7.50 12.95 1.64
C TYR A 401 -8.66 12.29 2.39
N PHE A 402 -9.29 11.26 1.83
CA PHE A 402 -10.36 10.53 2.52
C PHE A 402 -9.93 9.90 3.85
N LEU A 403 -8.70 9.39 3.93
CA LEU A 403 -8.13 8.89 5.18
C LEU A 403 -7.83 10.02 6.19
N THR A 404 -7.55 11.25 5.74
CA THR A 404 -7.35 12.40 6.65
C THR A 404 -8.63 13.03 7.16
N ARG A 405 -9.78 12.76 6.53
CA ARG A 405 -11.07 13.29 6.95
C ARG A 405 -11.55 12.58 8.20
N GLU A 406 -12.07 13.34 9.15
CA GLU A 406 -12.86 12.78 10.26
C GLU A 406 -14.11 12.10 9.71
N TRP A 407 -14.33 10.86 10.11
CA TRP A 407 -15.52 10.12 9.74
C TRP A 407 -16.62 10.44 10.75
N ARG A 408 -17.58 11.26 10.34
CA ARG A 408 -18.76 11.55 11.17
C ARG A 408 -19.77 10.44 10.95
N PHE A 409 -19.74 9.41 11.79
CA PHE A 409 -20.76 8.39 11.78
C PHE A 409 -22.06 8.98 12.33
N THR A 410 -22.97 9.35 11.43
CA THR A 410 -24.33 9.65 11.84
C THR A 410 -25.01 8.33 12.19
N ASN A 411 -25.29 8.12 13.48
CA ASN A 411 -26.26 7.12 13.93
C ASN A 411 -27.63 7.59 13.44
N LYS A 412 -28.02 7.15 12.26
CA LYS A 412 -29.39 7.27 11.78
C LYS A 412 -29.98 5.88 11.65
#